data_AF-A0A7S0E9U2-F1
#
_entry.id   AF-A0A7S0E9U2-F1
#
_cell.length_a   1.000
_cell.length_b   1.000
_cell.length_c   1.000
_cell.angle_alpha   90.00
_cell.angle_beta   90.00
_cell.angle_gamma   90.00
#
_symmetry.space_group_name_H-M   'P 1'
#
loop_
_entity.id
_entity.type
_entity.pdbx_description
1 polymer ?
#
loop_
_entity_poly.entity_id
_entity_poly.type
_entity_poly.pdbx_seq_one_letter_code
_entity_poly.pdbx_strand_id
1 'polypeptide(L)'
;ESEKLIASQTELEASVESCKVLQDQNIELRRICTGQEAAIEELQQLVNDLQDRKEIQEGISNDLKLIIQEKETLIEKLQVAVDESESSLHKSENSVNHLLERFQAQGSQLEAALIENEKLILSLQSKQEECNSVLQQLNQSKHEVLKIKSKVAPFEQNDPGSQYALEVMDKYQNALEQLERDKRLIEELENEQHKLKSSLKGSDERIAYISSEWKRALENERKLRSQENVEAEERTAIF
;
A
#
# COMPACT_ATOMS: atom_id res chain seq x y z
N GLU A 1 121.21 -51.51 39.69
CA GLU A 1 120.25 -50.68 40.45
C GLU A 1 119.84 -49.41 39.70
N SER A 2 120.77 -48.67 39.08
CA SER A 2 120.48 -47.46 38.29
C SER A 2 119.41 -47.62 37.18
N GLU A 3 119.46 -48.67 36.37
CA GLU A 3 118.51 -48.88 35.26
C GLU A 3 117.05 -49.14 35.72
N LYS A 4 116.86 -49.82 36.85
CA LYS A 4 115.52 -50.03 37.43
C LYS A 4 114.92 -48.75 37.96
N LEU A 5 115.77 -47.85 38.48
CA LEU A 5 115.36 -46.55 38.98
C LEU A 5 114.93 -45.62 37.83
N ILE A 6 115.68 -45.63 36.72
CA ILE A 6 115.34 -44.88 35.50
C ILE A 6 114.02 -45.36 34.91
N ALA A 7 113.80 -46.68 34.78
CA ALA A 7 112.54 -47.23 34.28
C ALA A 7 111.33 -46.85 35.16
N SER A 8 111.49 -46.94 36.48
CA SER A 8 110.43 -46.54 37.43
C SER A 8 110.15 -45.04 37.37
N GLN A 9 111.18 -44.21 37.14
CA GLN A 9 111.02 -42.76 36.98
C GLN A 9 110.29 -42.42 35.67
N THR A 10 110.62 -43.08 34.55
CA THR A 10 109.92 -42.90 33.28
C THR A 10 108.46 -43.33 33.34
N GLU A 11 108.15 -44.42 34.04
CA GLU A 11 106.75 -44.85 34.29
C GLU A 11 106.00 -43.85 35.16
N LEU A 12 106.65 -43.30 36.19
CA LEU A 12 106.06 -42.25 37.03
C LEU A 12 105.80 -40.97 36.23
N GLU A 13 106.76 -40.54 35.40
CA GLU A 13 106.60 -39.38 34.52
C GLU A 13 105.45 -39.58 33.51
N ALA A 14 105.33 -40.76 32.91
CA ALA A 14 104.21 -41.11 32.02
C ALA A 14 102.86 -41.13 32.76
N SER A 15 102.85 -41.63 34.01
CA SER A 15 101.64 -41.64 34.85
C SER A 15 101.22 -40.23 35.27
N VAL A 16 102.18 -39.35 35.61
CA VAL A 16 101.93 -37.93 35.90
C VAL A 16 101.36 -37.21 34.68
N GLU A 17 101.91 -37.45 33.49
CA GLU A 17 101.41 -36.83 32.26
C GLU A 17 100.00 -37.34 31.92
N SER A 18 99.72 -38.63 32.12
CA SER A 18 98.37 -39.18 32.00
C SER A 18 97.39 -38.52 33.00
N CYS A 19 97.82 -38.26 34.24
CA CYS A 19 97.00 -37.59 35.24
C CYS A 19 96.67 -36.13 34.85
N LYS A 20 97.60 -35.39 34.24
CA LYS A 20 97.35 -34.03 33.74
C LYS A 20 96.32 -34.02 32.62
N VAL A 21 96.45 -34.93 31.64
CA VAL A 21 95.46 -35.06 30.56
C VAL A 21 94.06 -35.35 31.11
N LEU A 22 93.96 -36.24 32.09
CA LEU A 22 92.69 -36.54 32.76
C LEU A 22 92.13 -35.32 33.52
N GLN A 23 93.00 -34.51 34.14
CA GLN A 23 92.61 -33.29 34.82
C GLN A 23 92.04 -32.25 33.83
N ASP A 24 92.69 -32.04 32.69
CA ASP A 24 92.23 -31.11 31.66
C ASP A 24 90.91 -31.58 31.04
N GLN A 25 90.75 -32.88 30.80
CA GLN A 25 89.49 -33.48 30.38
C GLN A 25 88.38 -33.25 31.43
N ASN A 26 88.69 -33.35 32.73
CA ASN A 26 87.72 -33.10 33.79
C ASN A 26 87.28 -31.63 33.83
N ILE A 27 88.20 -30.69 33.61
CA ILE A 27 87.90 -29.25 33.54
C ILE A 27 86.98 -28.97 32.35
N GLU A 28 87.29 -29.52 31.17
CA GLU A 28 86.46 -29.31 29.98
C GLU A 28 85.08 -29.94 30.14
N LEU A 29 84.97 -31.14 30.72
CA LEU A 29 83.68 -31.76 31.04
C LEU A 29 82.85 -30.88 31.98
N ARG A 30 83.45 -30.29 33.02
CA ARG A 30 82.74 -29.35 33.92
C ARG A 30 82.25 -28.11 33.18
N ARG A 31 83.07 -27.56 32.28
CA ARG A 31 82.70 -26.40 31.45
C ARG A 31 81.50 -26.73 30.55
N ILE A 32 81.52 -27.90 29.92
CA ILE A 32 80.41 -28.38 29.08
C ILE A 32 79.15 -28.58 29.93
N CYS A 33 79.25 -29.26 31.08
CA CYS A 33 78.11 -29.48 31.98
C CYS A 33 77.47 -28.16 32.42
N THR A 34 78.27 -27.16 32.81
CA THR A 34 77.77 -25.84 33.21
C THR A 34 77.02 -25.15 32.05
N GLY A 35 77.54 -25.27 30.82
CA GLY A 35 76.87 -24.74 29.63
C GLY A 35 75.55 -25.47 29.30
N GLN A 36 75.49 -26.77 29.55
CA GLN A 36 74.26 -27.55 29.40
C GLN A 36 73.22 -27.20 30.46
N GLU A 37 73.63 -26.99 31.72
CA GLU A 37 72.75 -26.56 32.81
C GLU A 37 72.08 -25.22 32.48
N ALA A 38 72.86 -24.23 32.03
CA ALA A 38 72.31 -22.94 31.59
C ALA A 38 71.33 -23.07 30.41
N ALA A 39 71.66 -23.90 29.41
CA ALA A 39 70.77 -24.15 28.28
C ALA A 39 69.46 -24.86 28.70
N ILE A 40 69.53 -25.75 29.69
CA ILE A 40 68.36 -26.42 30.25
C ILE A 40 67.46 -25.41 30.97
N GLU A 41 68.02 -24.49 31.75
CA GLU A 41 67.26 -23.42 32.42
C GLU A 41 66.55 -22.51 31.39
N GLU A 42 67.23 -22.11 30.31
CA GLU A 42 66.62 -21.33 29.23
C GLU A 42 65.48 -22.08 28.53
N LEU A 43 65.67 -23.38 28.26
CA LEU A 43 64.62 -24.22 27.67
C LEU A 43 63.43 -24.40 28.61
N GLN A 44 63.66 -24.52 29.91
CA GLN A 44 62.58 -24.58 30.91
C GLN A 44 61.77 -23.28 30.94
N GLN A 45 62.42 -22.13 30.87
CA GLN A 45 61.72 -20.85 30.80
C GLN A 45 60.89 -20.73 29.50
N LEU A 46 61.46 -21.13 28.35
CA LEU A 46 60.72 -21.12 27.09
C LEU A 46 59.50 -22.04 27.12
N VAL A 47 59.60 -23.22 27.76
CA VAL A 47 58.46 -24.13 27.94
C VAL A 47 57.36 -23.47 28.77
N ASN A 48 57.71 -22.77 29.85
CA ASN A 48 56.74 -22.05 30.67
C ASN A 48 56.05 -20.93 29.86
N ASP A 49 56.82 -20.11 29.14
CA ASP A 49 56.28 -19.03 28.30
C ASP A 49 55.33 -19.56 27.21
N LEU A 50 55.64 -20.72 26.62
CA LEU A 50 54.77 -21.37 25.63
C LEU A 50 53.49 -21.93 26.27
N GLN A 51 53.56 -22.43 27.50
CA GLN A 51 52.40 -22.90 28.24
C GLN A 51 51.44 -21.73 28.56
N ASP A 52 51.97 -20.60 29.03
CA ASP A 52 51.18 -19.40 29.31
C ASP A 52 50.49 -18.87 28.04
N ARG A 53 51.21 -18.85 26.91
CA ARG A 53 50.64 -18.45 25.61
C ARG A 53 49.53 -19.38 25.14
N LYS A 54 49.67 -20.68 25.39
CA LYS A 54 48.64 -21.67 25.06
C LYS A 54 47.37 -21.42 25.86
N GLU A 55 47.48 -21.14 27.16
CA GLU A 55 46.32 -20.82 28.01
C GLU A 55 45.60 -19.54 27.55
N ILE A 56 46.36 -18.50 27.21
CA ILE A 56 45.79 -17.26 26.63
C ILE A 56 45.05 -17.56 25.32
N GLN A 57 45.64 -18.37 24.44
CA GLN A 57 45.03 -18.74 23.17
C GLN A 57 43.72 -19.53 23.37
N GLU A 58 43.69 -20.45 24.33
CA GLU A 58 42.47 -21.20 24.68
C GLU A 58 41.37 -20.27 25.22
N GLY A 59 41.72 -19.30 26.06
CA GLY A 59 40.80 -18.26 26.53
C GLY A 59 40.18 -17.47 25.38
N ILE A 60 41.01 -16.92 24.48
CA ILE A 60 40.54 -16.18 23.30
C ILE A 60 39.66 -17.05 22.41
N SER A 61 40.00 -18.33 22.23
CA SER A 61 39.19 -19.25 21.42
C SER A 61 37.80 -19.46 22.00
N ASN A 62 37.67 -19.53 23.33
CA ASN A 62 36.38 -19.67 24.00
C ASN A 62 35.54 -18.39 23.90
N ASP A 63 36.14 -17.22 24.09
CA ASP A 63 35.45 -15.94 23.94
C ASP A 63 34.91 -15.75 22.52
N LEU A 64 35.71 -16.10 21.49
CA LEU A 64 35.25 -16.03 20.10
C LEU A 64 34.07 -16.97 19.83
N LYS A 65 34.03 -18.16 20.45
CA LYS A 65 32.87 -19.07 20.32
C LYS A 65 31.61 -18.46 20.91
N LEU A 66 31.71 -17.81 22.08
CA LEU A 66 30.57 -17.13 22.70
C LEU A 66 30.06 -15.98 21.82
N ILE A 67 30.97 -15.15 21.29
CA ILE A 67 30.62 -14.05 20.38
C ILE A 67 29.93 -14.58 19.11
N ILE A 68 30.39 -15.70 18.56
CA ILE A 68 29.74 -16.33 17.40
C ILE A 68 28.31 -16.77 17.74
N GLN A 69 28.10 -17.44 18.88
CA GLN A 69 26.78 -17.88 19.32
C GLN A 69 25.81 -16.70 19.56
N GLU A 70 26.30 -15.61 20.15
CA GLU A 70 25.50 -14.40 20.33
C GLU A 70 25.11 -13.77 18.99
N LYS A 71 26.04 -13.74 18.02
CA LYS A 71 25.76 -13.25 16.67
C LYS A 71 24.78 -14.13 15.91
N GLU A 72 24.89 -15.45 16.01
CA GLU A 72 23.93 -16.39 15.42
C GLU A 72 22.52 -16.14 15.98
N THR A 73 22.40 -15.98 17.31
CA THR A 73 21.13 -15.65 17.95
C THR A 73 20.55 -14.30 17.48
N LEU A 74 21.39 -13.29 17.27
CA LEU A 74 20.97 -11.99 16.74
C LEU A 74 20.51 -12.08 15.29
N ILE A 75 21.21 -12.87 14.45
CA ILE A 75 20.82 -13.12 13.06
C ILE A 75 19.44 -13.78 13.01
N GLU A 76 19.18 -14.78 13.86
CA GLU A 76 17.86 -15.43 13.95
C GLU A 76 16.75 -14.44 14.31
N LYS A 77 16.99 -13.56 15.30
CA LYS A 77 16.02 -12.52 15.68
C LYS A 77 15.75 -11.53 14.55
N LEU A 78 16.79 -11.12 13.82
CA LEU A 78 16.65 -10.23 12.68
C LEU A 78 15.88 -10.89 11.55
N GLN A 79 16.11 -12.18 11.29
CA GLN A 79 15.35 -12.92 10.26
C GLN A 79 13.86 -12.95 10.58
N VAL A 80 13.49 -13.26 11.84
CA VAL A 80 12.08 -13.25 12.27
C VAL A 80 11.46 -11.86 12.09
N ALA A 81 12.16 -10.79 12.48
CA ALA A 81 11.66 -9.43 12.32
C ALA A 81 11.47 -9.04 10.84
N VAL A 82 12.35 -9.49 9.95
CA VAL A 82 12.21 -9.31 8.50
C VAL A 82 10.97 -10.04 7.99
N ASP A 83 10.79 -11.31 8.33
CA ASP A 83 9.64 -12.12 7.88
C ASP A 83 8.31 -11.52 8.36
N GLU A 84 8.25 -11.03 9.60
CA GLU A 84 7.08 -10.32 10.16
C GLU A 84 6.78 -9.01 9.44
N SER A 85 7.83 -8.25 9.08
CA SER A 85 7.71 -7.02 8.30
C SER A 85 7.21 -7.29 6.89
N GLU A 86 7.74 -8.31 6.21
CA GLU A 86 7.30 -8.73 4.86
C GLU A 86 5.83 -9.18 4.87
N SER A 87 5.43 -9.96 5.87
CA SER A 87 4.03 -10.37 6.05
C SER A 87 3.10 -9.17 6.26
N SER A 88 3.54 -8.17 7.04
CA SER A 88 2.78 -6.95 7.29
C SER A 88 2.65 -6.08 6.03
N LEU A 89 3.73 -5.95 5.27
CA LEU A 89 3.74 -5.25 3.99
C LEU A 89 2.75 -5.88 3.01
N HIS A 90 2.77 -7.20 2.88
CA HIS A 90 1.86 -7.91 1.99
C HIS A 90 0.38 -7.71 2.36
N LYS A 91 0.04 -7.68 3.65
CA LYS A 91 -1.33 -7.35 4.11
C LYS A 91 -1.73 -5.92 3.76
N SER A 92 -0.81 -4.98 3.89
CA SER A 92 -1.05 -3.58 3.51
C SER A 92 -1.27 -3.43 2.00
N GLU A 93 -0.43 -4.06 1.17
CA GLU A 93 -0.59 -4.08 -0.29
C GLU A 93 -1.96 -4.62 -0.72
N ASN A 94 -2.39 -5.75 -0.15
CA ASN A 94 -3.71 -6.31 -0.44
C ASN A 94 -4.85 -5.37 -0.04
N SER A 95 -4.72 -4.69 1.11
CA SER A 95 -5.71 -3.73 1.58
C SER A 95 -5.80 -2.51 0.65
N VAL A 96 -4.65 -2.00 0.19
CA VAL A 96 -4.58 -0.91 -0.79
C VAL A 96 -5.21 -1.31 -2.12
N ASN A 97 -4.91 -2.50 -2.62
CA ASN A 97 -5.49 -3.02 -3.87
C ASN A 97 -7.02 -3.11 -3.78
N HIS A 98 -7.56 -3.63 -2.68
CA HIS A 98 -9.01 -3.67 -2.46
C HIS A 98 -9.66 -2.28 -2.40
N LEU A 99 -9.01 -1.29 -1.78
CA LEU A 99 -9.51 0.09 -1.78
C LEU A 99 -9.51 0.68 -3.20
N LEU A 100 -8.45 0.42 -3.97
CA LEU A 100 -8.32 0.90 -5.35
C LEU A 100 -9.41 0.32 -6.27
N GLU A 101 -9.65 -0.99 -6.19
CA GLU A 101 -10.75 -1.67 -6.90
C GLU A 101 -12.11 -1.08 -6.53
N ARG A 102 -12.36 -0.85 -5.22
CA ARG A 102 -13.61 -0.25 -4.74
C ARG A 102 -13.79 1.17 -5.27
N PHE A 103 -12.75 2.00 -5.25
CA PHE A 103 -12.82 3.36 -5.77
C PHE A 103 -13.05 3.41 -7.27
N GLN A 104 -12.43 2.51 -8.03
CA GLN A 104 -12.70 2.38 -9.47
C GLN A 104 -14.17 2.01 -9.73
N ALA A 105 -14.70 1.01 -9.02
CA ALA A 105 -16.10 0.61 -9.15
C ALA A 105 -17.08 1.74 -8.80
N GLN A 106 -16.82 2.48 -7.72
CA GLN A 106 -17.63 3.64 -7.33
C GLN A 106 -17.54 4.78 -8.35
N GLY A 107 -16.35 5.03 -8.92
CA GLY A 107 -16.16 6.01 -9.99
C GLY A 107 -16.99 5.68 -11.23
N SER A 108 -16.96 4.43 -11.69
CA SER A 108 -17.78 3.98 -12.83
C SER A 108 -19.28 4.08 -12.57
N GLN A 109 -19.73 3.81 -11.33
CA GLN A 109 -21.14 3.97 -10.95
C GLN A 109 -21.58 5.44 -10.98
N LEU A 110 -20.73 6.34 -10.49
CA LEU A 110 -21.01 7.79 -10.50
C LEU A 110 -21.09 8.32 -11.94
N GLU A 111 -20.15 7.91 -12.80
CA GLU A 111 -20.13 8.28 -14.22
C GLU A 111 -21.39 7.80 -14.94
N ALA A 112 -21.81 6.55 -14.71
CA ALA A 112 -23.03 6.00 -15.29
C ALA A 112 -24.29 6.78 -14.85
N ALA A 113 -24.38 7.15 -13.56
CA ALA A 113 -25.50 7.94 -13.04
C ALA A 113 -25.51 9.38 -13.60
N LEU A 114 -24.34 10.00 -13.80
CA LEU A 114 -24.23 11.30 -14.45
C LEU A 114 -24.72 11.25 -15.90
N ILE A 115 -24.33 10.22 -16.66
CA ILE A 115 -24.80 10.01 -18.04
C ILE A 115 -26.33 9.79 -18.07
N GLU A 116 -26.88 9.04 -17.11
CA GLU A 116 -28.34 8.86 -16.96
C GLU A 116 -29.04 10.21 -16.73
N ASN A 117 -28.49 11.04 -15.84
CA ASN A 117 -28.99 12.39 -15.57
C ASN A 117 -28.96 13.31 -16.79
N GLU A 118 -27.84 13.33 -17.53
CA GLU A 118 -27.72 14.12 -18.75
C GLU A 118 -28.79 13.74 -19.78
N LYS A 119 -29.04 12.43 -19.96
CA LYS A 119 -30.10 11.94 -20.84
C LYS A 119 -31.49 12.37 -20.37
N LEU A 120 -31.77 12.29 -19.07
CA LEU A 120 -33.04 12.72 -18.48
C LEU A 120 -33.25 14.23 -18.66
N ILE A 121 -32.21 15.04 -18.47
CA ILE A 121 -32.27 16.50 -18.68
C ILE A 121 -32.59 16.82 -20.13
N LEU A 122 -31.90 16.19 -21.10
CA LEU A 122 -32.17 16.39 -22.52
C LEU A 122 -33.62 15.99 -22.89
N SER A 123 -34.11 14.89 -22.33
CA SER A 123 -35.49 14.44 -22.53
C SER A 123 -36.51 15.42 -21.93
N LEU A 124 -36.26 15.94 -20.73
CA LEU A 124 -37.08 16.96 -20.09
C LEU A 124 -37.13 18.26 -20.91
N GLN A 125 -35.98 18.70 -21.43
CA GLN A 125 -35.89 19.89 -22.29
C GLN A 125 -36.71 19.71 -23.57
N SER A 126 -36.55 18.58 -24.26
CA SER A 126 -37.34 18.27 -25.45
C SER A 126 -38.84 18.25 -25.18
N LYS A 127 -39.27 17.62 -24.07
CA LYS A 127 -40.68 17.59 -23.67
C LYS A 127 -41.23 18.97 -23.27
N GLN A 128 -40.38 19.81 -22.68
CA GLN A 128 -40.73 21.20 -22.38
C GLN A 128 -40.96 22.02 -23.66
N GLU A 129 -40.12 21.85 -24.68
CA GLU A 129 -40.30 22.48 -26.00
C GLU A 129 -41.59 22.01 -26.69
N GLU A 130 -41.88 20.70 -26.63
CA GLU A 130 -43.12 20.12 -27.15
C GLU A 130 -44.36 20.73 -26.46
N CYS A 131 -44.37 20.78 -25.13
CA CYS A 131 -45.45 21.39 -24.36
C CYS A 131 -45.64 22.88 -24.71
N ASN A 132 -44.55 23.64 -24.86
CA ASN A 132 -44.62 25.04 -25.27
C ASN A 132 -45.24 25.22 -26.67
N SER A 133 -44.91 24.33 -27.61
CA SER A 133 -45.49 24.32 -28.96
C SER A 133 -46.99 24.02 -28.92
N VAL A 134 -47.42 23.01 -28.17
CA VAL A 134 -48.85 22.67 -28.01
C VAL A 134 -49.61 23.78 -27.29
N LEU A 135 -49.02 24.43 -26.29
CA LEU A 135 -49.62 25.60 -25.63
C LEU A 135 -49.81 26.77 -26.61
N GLN A 136 -48.87 26.98 -27.53
CA GLN A 136 -49.02 27.98 -28.57
C GLN A 136 -50.17 27.62 -29.52
N GLN A 137 -50.28 26.35 -29.93
CA GLN A 137 -51.39 25.85 -30.75
C GLN A 137 -52.73 25.99 -30.03
N LEU A 138 -52.83 25.56 -28.78
CA LEU A 138 -54.04 25.69 -27.96
C LEU A 138 -54.51 27.15 -27.87
N ASN A 139 -53.59 28.11 -27.71
CA ASN A 139 -53.92 29.53 -27.69
C ASN A 139 -54.44 30.03 -29.04
N GLN A 140 -53.91 29.52 -30.16
CA GLN A 140 -54.42 29.80 -31.50
C GLN A 140 -55.81 29.18 -31.70
N SER A 141 -55.98 27.88 -31.42
CA SER A 141 -57.24 27.15 -31.44
C SER A 141 -58.31 27.88 -30.63
N LYS A 142 -57.97 28.33 -29.41
CA LYS A 142 -58.85 29.12 -28.54
C LYS A 142 -59.29 30.44 -29.19
N HIS A 143 -58.36 31.16 -29.81
CA HIS A 143 -58.67 32.42 -30.49
C HIS A 143 -59.60 32.20 -31.70
N GLU A 144 -59.37 31.14 -32.48
CA GLU A 144 -60.24 30.75 -33.59
C GLU A 144 -61.64 30.36 -33.13
N VAL A 145 -61.76 29.53 -32.09
CA VAL A 145 -63.04 29.17 -31.48
C VAL A 145 -63.81 30.42 -31.05
N LEU A 146 -63.15 31.38 -30.39
CA LEU A 146 -63.78 32.66 -30.00
C LEU A 146 -64.25 33.48 -31.20
N LYS A 147 -63.44 33.53 -32.26
CA LYS A 147 -63.74 34.25 -33.52
C LYS A 147 -64.89 33.61 -34.30
N ILE A 148 -64.99 32.28 -34.30
CA ILE A 148 -66.10 31.56 -34.94
C ILE A 148 -67.36 31.71 -34.07
N LYS A 149 -67.25 31.58 -32.75
CA LYS A 149 -68.36 31.75 -31.81
C LYS A 149 -69.06 33.11 -31.95
N SER A 150 -68.29 34.19 -32.12
CA SER A 150 -68.87 35.53 -32.35
C SER A 150 -69.68 35.62 -33.65
N LYS A 151 -69.38 34.77 -34.65
CA LYS A 151 -70.14 34.66 -35.91
C LYS A 151 -71.33 33.72 -35.80
N VAL A 152 -71.30 32.74 -34.90
CA VAL A 152 -72.39 31.77 -34.65
C VAL A 152 -73.50 32.37 -33.79
N ALA A 153 -73.16 33.19 -32.78
CA ALA A 153 -74.11 33.78 -31.82
C ALA A 153 -75.38 34.43 -32.44
N PRO A 154 -75.32 35.10 -33.62
CA PRO A 154 -76.52 35.65 -34.27
C PRO A 154 -77.48 34.59 -34.86
N PHE A 155 -76.97 33.40 -35.24
CA PHE A 155 -77.72 32.35 -35.92
C PHE A 155 -78.39 31.37 -34.94
N GLU A 156 -77.81 31.17 -33.76
CA GLU A 156 -78.40 30.35 -32.68
C GLU A 156 -79.76 30.89 -32.19
N GLN A 157 -80.05 32.18 -32.36
CA GLN A 157 -81.29 32.82 -31.87
C GLN A 157 -82.35 33.05 -32.95
N ASN A 158 -82.02 33.03 -34.25
CA ASN A 158 -82.92 33.55 -35.28
C ASN A 158 -83.04 32.75 -36.60
N ASP A 159 -82.06 31.92 -37.01
CA ASP A 159 -82.16 31.20 -38.30
C ASP A 159 -81.23 29.96 -38.43
N PRO A 160 -81.58 28.81 -37.81
CA PRO A 160 -80.75 27.61 -37.84
C PRO A 160 -80.81 26.82 -39.17
N GLY A 161 -81.70 27.16 -40.10
CA GLY A 161 -81.97 26.37 -41.31
C GLY A 161 -81.14 26.74 -42.55
N SER A 162 -80.38 27.83 -42.49
CA SER A 162 -79.55 28.32 -43.60
C SER A 162 -78.31 27.46 -43.83
N GLN A 163 -77.98 27.19 -45.10
CA GLN A 163 -76.80 26.41 -45.50
C GLN A 163 -75.48 27.06 -45.00
N TYR A 164 -75.46 28.39 -44.89
CA TYR A 164 -74.36 29.15 -44.30
C TYR A 164 -74.28 28.95 -42.78
N ALA A 165 -75.41 28.91 -42.08
CA ALA A 165 -75.45 28.66 -40.62
C ALA A 165 -74.91 27.25 -40.28
N LEU A 166 -75.29 26.24 -41.06
CA LEU A 166 -74.76 24.87 -40.93
C LEU A 166 -73.25 24.81 -41.13
N GLU A 167 -72.71 25.47 -42.15
CA GLU A 167 -71.26 25.48 -42.43
C GLU A 167 -70.45 26.16 -41.31
N VAL A 168 -70.99 27.24 -40.72
CA VAL A 168 -70.32 27.95 -39.61
C VAL A 168 -70.40 27.13 -38.31
N MET A 169 -71.52 26.44 -38.04
CA MET A 169 -71.65 25.54 -36.89
C MET A 169 -70.73 24.31 -37.00
N ASP A 170 -70.59 23.70 -38.19
CA ASP A 170 -69.68 22.59 -38.42
C ASP A 170 -68.20 22.99 -38.19
N LYS A 171 -67.82 24.19 -38.65
CA LYS A 171 -66.49 24.77 -38.36
C LYS A 171 -66.28 25.04 -36.87
N TYR A 172 -67.31 25.47 -36.15
CA TYR A 172 -67.24 25.68 -34.71
C TYR A 172 -67.03 24.37 -33.95
N GLN A 173 -67.76 23.32 -34.34
CA GLN A 173 -67.64 21.98 -33.74
C GLN A 173 -66.25 21.38 -33.98
N ASN A 174 -65.74 21.45 -35.22
CA ASN A 174 -64.40 20.98 -35.55
C ASN A 174 -63.29 21.73 -34.76
N ALA A 175 -63.43 23.05 -34.59
CA ALA A 175 -62.48 23.84 -33.82
C ALA A 175 -62.54 23.52 -32.30
N LEU A 176 -63.72 23.22 -31.76
CA LEU A 176 -63.89 22.74 -30.38
C LEU A 176 -63.23 21.37 -30.17
N GLU A 177 -63.43 20.43 -31.10
CA GLU A 177 -62.77 19.12 -31.04
C GLU A 177 -61.25 19.25 -31.07
N GLN A 178 -60.71 20.16 -31.90
CA GLN A 178 -59.28 20.41 -31.96
C GLN A 178 -58.75 21.00 -30.64
N LEU A 179 -59.47 21.97 -30.05
CA LEU A 179 -59.14 22.53 -28.75
C LEU A 179 -59.09 21.45 -27.65
N GLU A 180 -60.03 20.50 -27.67
CA GLU A 180 -60.03 19.37 -26.73
C GLU A 180 -58.87 18.40 -26.95
N ARG A 181 -58.46 18.16 -28.21
CA ARG A 181 -57.28 17.33 -28.53
C ARG A 181 -56.00 17.98 -28.00
N ASP A 182 -55.81 19.27 -28.28
CA ASP A 182 -54.65 20.06 -27.82
C ASP A 182 -54.56 20.05 -26.28
N LYS A 183 -55.70 20.17 -25.60
CA LYS A 183 -55.78 20.10 -24.13
C LYS A 183 -55.36 18.73 -23.58
N ARG A 184 -55.83 17.63 -24.17
CA ARG A 184 -55.45 16.26 -23.74
C ARG A 184 -53.95 16.02 -23.93
N LEU A 185 -53.38 16.48 -25.04
CA LEU A 185 -51.95 16.33 -25.31
C LEU A 185 -51.09 17.08 -24.27
N ILE A 186 -51.52 18.26 -23.82
CA ILE A 186 -50.85 18.98 -22.72
C ILE A 186 -50.88 18.16 -21.43
N GLU A 187 -52.03 17.60 -21.05
CA GLU A 187 -52.14 16.75 -19.84
C GLU A 187 -51.23 15.51 -19.92
N GLU A 188 -51.09 14.89 -21.09
CA GLU A 188 -50.16 13.77 -21.31
C GLU A 188 -48.69 14.19 -21.14
N LEU A 189 -48.29 15.32 -21.73
CA LEU A 189 -46.93 15.85 -21.62
C LEU A 189 -46.57 16.29 -20.21
N GLU A 190 -47.51 16.87 -19.46
CA GLU A 190 -47.33 17.21 -18.05
C GLU A 190 -47.09 15.94 -17.20
N ASN A 191 -47.83 14.87 -17.48
CA ASN A 191 -47.63 13.58 -16.81
C ASN A 191 -46.28 12.96 -17.14
N GLU A 192 -45.82 13.01 -18.39
CA GLU A 192 -44.48 12.56 -18.78
C GLU A 192 -43.38 13.39 -18.11
N GLN A 193 -43.52 14.72 -18.07
CA GLN A 193 -42.60 15.59 -17.34
C GLN A 193 -42.54 15.22 -15.85
N HIS A 194 -43.67 14.94 -15.21
CA HIS A 194 -43.69 14.55 -13.80
C HIS A 194 -42.92 13.24 -13.57
N LYS A 195 -43.11 12.24 -14.44
CA LYS A 195 -42.35 10.98 -14.39
C LYS A 195 -40.85 11.22 -14.54
N LEU A 196 -40.45 12.00 -15.53
CA LEU A 196 -39.04 12.32 -15.78
C LEU A 196 -38.40 13.09 -14.62
N LYS A 197 -39.11 14.08 -14.03
CA LYS A 197 -38.64 14.81 -12.83
C LYS A 197 -38.45 13.88 -11.63
N SER A 198 -39.35 12.91 -11.47
CA SER A 198 -39.24 11.92 -10.39
C SER A 198 -38.03 11.01 -10.58
N SER A 199 -37.78 10.55 -11.82
CA SER A 199 -36.59 9.75 -12.17
C SER A 199 -35.28 10.54 -11.97
N LEU A 200 -35.25 11.82 -12.38
CA LEU A 200 -34.09 12.71 -12.20
C LEU A 200 -33.76 12.86 -10.71
N LYS A 201 -34.77 13.13 -9.88
CA LYS A 201 -34.61 13.23 -8.42
C LYS A 201 -34.04 11.93 -7.83
N GLY A 202 -34.57 10.78 -8.23
CA GLY A 202 -34.07 9.48 -7.76
C GLY A 202 -32.64 9.17 -8.22
N SER A 203 -32.20 9.74 -9.33
CA SER A 203 -30.81 9.65 -9.79
C SER A 203 -29.89 10.61 -9.01
N ASP A 204 -30.32 11.84 -8.74
CA ASP A 204 -29.59 12.78 -7.87
C ASP A 204 -29.36 12.22 -6.45
N GLU A 205 -30.37 11.55 -5.90
CA GLU A 205 -30.27 10.87 -4.61
C GLU A 205 -29.24 9.73 -4.65
N ARG A 206 -29.19 8.95 -5.74
CA ARG A 206 -28.17 7.91 -5.96
C ARG A 206 -26.76 8.51 -6.03
N ILE A 207 -26.57 9.60 -6.77
CA ILE A 207 -25.30 10.33 -6.87
C ILE A 207 -24.86 10.85 -5.50
N ALA A 208 -25.78 11.47 -4.74
CA ALA A 208 -25.50 11.98 -3.40
C ALA A 208 -25.08 10.85 -2.44
N TYR A 209 -25.76 9.71 -2.50
CA TYR A 209 -25.40 8.53 -1.71
C TYR A 209 -23.99 8.03 -2.03
N ILE A 210 -23.67 7.80 -3.31
CA ILE A 210 -22.33 7.35 -3.75
C ILE A 210 -21.26 8.34 -3.28
N SER A 211 -21.51 9.65 -3.43
CA SER A 211 -20.60 10.70 -3.01
C SER A 211 -20.34 10.70 -1.49
N SER A 212 -21.39 10.43 -0.70
CA SER A 212 -21.28 10.36 0.76
C SER A 212 -20.47 9.13 1.23
N GLU A 213 -20.67 7.98 0.59
CA GLU A 213 -19.89 6.77 0.82
C GLU A 213 -18.41 6.99 0.46
N TRP A 214 -18.14 7.73 -0.62
CA TRP A 214 -16.78 8.08 -1.03
C TRP A 214 -16.08 8.96 0.01
N LYS A 215 -16.77 10.00 0.50
CA LYS A 215 -16.26 10.84 1.61
C LYS A 215 -15.96 10.02 2.86
N ARG A 216 -16.84 9.07 3.20
CA ARG A 216 -16.67 8.22 4.39
C ARG A 216 -15.46 7.28 4.26
N ALA A 217 -15.27 6.70 3.07
CA ALA A 217 -14.11 5.87 2.78
C ALA A 217 -12.79 6.65 2.91
N LEU A 218 -12.72 7.86 2.35
CA LEU A 218 -11.55 8.75 2.48
C LEU A 218 -11.26 9.15 3.94
N GLU A 219 -12.30 9.42 4.72
CA GLU A 219 -12.14 9.76 6.14
C GLU A 219 -11.62 8.57 6.96
N ASN A 220 -12.10 7.36 6.67
CA ASN A 220 -11.61 6.14 7.31
C ASN A 220 -10.14 5.86 6.95
N GLU A 221 -9.74 6.08 5.70
CA GLU A 221 -8.35 5.95 5.27
C GLU A 221 -7.43 6.94 6.01
N ARG A 222 -7.86 8.20 6.15
CA ARG A 222 -7.11 9.20 6.93
C ARG A 222 -6.91 8.78 8.39
N LYS A 223 -7.95 8.20 9.00
CA LYS A 223 -7.87 7.70 10.38
C LYS A 223 -6.90 6.53 10.50
N LEU A 224 -6.96 5.57 9.57
CA LEU A 224 -6.02 4.45 9.53
C LEU A 224 -4.56 4.94 9.42
N ARG A 225 -4.26 5.84 8.48
CA ARG A 225 -2.92 6.43 8.34
C ARG A 225 -2.47 7.18 9.60
N SER A 226 -3.39 7.86 10.30
CA SER A 226 -3.05 8.53 11.56
C SER A 226 -2.71 7.54 12.68
N GLN A 227 -3.41 6.40 12.75
CA GLN A 227 -3.11 5.34 13.73
C GLN A 227 -1.78 4.65 13.41
N GLU A 228 -1.52 4.34 12.14
CA GLU A 228 -0.24 3.76 11.70
C GLU A 228 0.95 4.67 12.03
N ASN A 229 0.81 5.99 11.88
CA ASN A 229 1.85 6.94 12.27
C ASN A 229 2.11 6.97 13.79
N VAL A 230 1.05 6.93 14.60
CA VAL A 230 1.19 6.87 16.07
C VAL A 230 1.89 5.58 16.49
N GLU A 231 1.49 4.43 15.93
CA GLU A 231 2.13 3.15 16.23
C GLU A 231 3.60 3.12 15.78
N ALA A 232 3.94 3.76 14.65
CA ALA A 232 5.32 3.87 14.18
C ALA A 232 6.18 4.77 15.09
N GLU A 233 5.63 5.87 15.59
CA GLU A 233 6.28 6.77 16.56
C GLU A 233 6.49 6.07 17.91
N GLU A 234 5.51 5.30 18.39
CA GLU A 234 5.64 4.52 19.63
C GLU A 234 6.71 3.42 19.51
N ARG A 235 6.80 2.74 18.35
CA ARG A 235 7.85 1.73 18.10
C ARG A 235 9.26 2.33 18.03
N THR A 236 9.40 3.54 17.50
CA THR A 236 10.70 4.23 17.43
C THR A 236 11.12 4.84 18.77
N ALA A 237 10.17 5.16 19.66
CA ALA A 237 10.47 5.66 21.00
C ALA A 237 10.94 4.58 22.00
N ILE A 238 10.75 3.29 21.67
CA ILE A 238 11.11 2.15 22.54
C ILE A 238 12.55 1.64 22.28
N PHE A 239 13.20 2.06 21.19
CA PHE A 239 14.61 1.77 20.86
C PHE A 239 15.50 2.98 21.14
#